data_AF-A0A9Q4FME3-F1
#
_entry.id   AF-A0A9Q4FME3-F1
#
_cell.length_a   1.000
_cell.length_b   1.000
_cell.length_c   1.000
_cell.angle_alpha   90.00
_cell.angle_beta   90.00
_cell.angle_gamma   90.00
#
_symmetry.space_group_name_H-M   'P 1'
#
loop_
_entity.id
_entity.type
_entity.pdbx_description
1 polymer ?
#
loop_
_entity_poly.entity_id
_entity_poly.type
_entity_poly.pdbx_seq_one_letter_code
_entity_poly.pdbx_strand_id
1 'polypeptide(L)'
;MSVGFDLIATILSGGFSTLEIGERFEDEYGLSQILIAIDHSKFNTTEVSDDIVNRVIEDLKKSEPAEENTKIRYPGERVISVRKDNLLNGIPVVDEIWERIKNM
;
A
#
# COMPACT_ATOMS: atom_id res chain seq x y z
N MET A 1 -10.92 -7.29 -9.15
CA MET A 1 -11.70 -6.13 -8.64
C MET A 1 -11.44 -4.82 -9.39
N SER A 2 -10.55 -4.76 -10.40
CA SER A 2 -10.15 -3.53 -11.09
C SER A 2 -11.33 -2.70 -11.62
N VAL A 3 -12.23 -3.31 -12.41
CA VAL A 3 -13.40 -2.63 -13.00
C VAL A 3 -14.32 -2.00 -11.95
N GLY A 4 -14.49 -2.65 -10.79
CA GLY A 4 -15.33 -2.11 -9.72
C GLY A 4 -14.75 -0.83 -9.12
N PHE A 5 -13.43 -0.78 -8.90
CA PHE A 5 -12.77 0.42 -8.38
C PHE A 5 -12.72 1.54 -9.41
N ASP A 6 -12.53 1.21 -10.68
CA ASP A 6 -12.59 2.18 -11.78
C ASP A 6 -13.95 2.88 -11.84
N LEU A 7 -15.04 2.11 -11.77
CA LEU A 7 -16.39 2.66 -11.73
C LEU A 7 -16.63 3.54 -10.50
N ILE A 8 -16.22 3.09 -9.30
CA ILE A 8 -16.38 3.87 -8.07
C ILE A 8 -15.60 5.19 -8.18
N ALA A 9 -14.33 5.14 -8.61
CA ALA A 9 -13.49 6.32 -8.72
C ALA A 9 -14.03 7.31 -9.77
N THR A 10 -14.47 6.80 -10.93
CA THR A 10 -15.03 7.62 -12.01
C THR A 10 -16.33 8.29 -11.57
N ILE A 11 -17.28 7.53 -11.02
CA ILE A 11 -18.61 8.04 -10.65
C ILE A 11 -18.52 9.06 -9.51
N LEU A 12 -17.73 8.78 -8.47
CA LEU A 12 -17.66 9.66 -7.30
C LEU A 12 -16.83 10.91 -7.55
N SER A 13 -15.80 10.85 -8.39
CA SER A 13 -14.97 12.01 -8.72
C SER A 13 -15.54 12.85 -9.87
N GLY A 14 -16.41 12.27 -10.71
CA GLY A 14 -16.83 12.87 -11.98
C GLY A 14 -15.71 12.94 -13.02
N GLY A 15 -14.58 12.25 -12.77
CA GLY A 15 -13.43 12.17 -13.65
C GLY A 15 -13.57 11.11 -14.73
N PHE A 16 -12.43 10.65 -15.24
CA PHE A 16 -12.36 9.66 -16.32
C PHE A 16 -12.13 8.25 -15.80
N SER A 17 -12.72 7.28 -16.51
CA SER A 17 -12.46 5.85 -16.33
C SER A 17 -11.15 5.41 -17.00
N THR A 18 -10.63 4.24 -16.61
CA THR A 18 -9.43 3.66 -17.24
C THR A 18 -9.55 3.51 -18.76
N LEU A 19 -10.76 3.23 -19.27
CA LEU A 19 -11.06 3.21 -20.71
C LEU A 19 -10.88 4.61 -21.31
N GLU A 20 -11.53 5.62 -20.74
CA GLU A 20 -11.47 6.99 -21.25
C GLU A 20 -10.06 7.58 -21.17
N ILE A 21 -9.28 7.21 -20.15
CA ILE A 21 -7.87 7.60 -20.06
C ILE A 21 -7.11 7.09 -21.30
N GLY A 22 -7.24 5.80 -21.61
CA GLY A 22 -6.55 5.18 -22.76
C GLY A 22 -7.05 5.65 -24.13
N GLU A 23 -8.31 6.10 -24.23
CA GLU A 23 -8.88 6.62 -25.49
C GLU A 23 -8.55 8.10 -25.73
N ARG A 24 -8.46 8.92 -24.67
CA ARG A 24 -8.42 10.39 -24.78
C ARG A 24 -7.05 10.99 -24.57
N PHE A 25 -6.13 10.29 -23.92
CA PHE A 25 -4.81 10.80 -23.58
C PHE A 25 -3.71 9.98 -24.22
N GLU A 26 -2.64 10.66 -24.65
CA GLU A 26 -1.44 10.00 -25.18
C GLU A 26 -0.59 9.36 -24.07
N ASP A 27 -0.79 9.76 -22.81
CA ASP A 27 -0.06 9.31 -21.63
C ASP A 27 -0.97 9.26 -20.38
N GLU A 28 -0.49 8.69 -19.29
CA GLU A 28 -1.28 8.41 -18.08
C GLU A 28 -1.40 9.64 -17.16
N TYR A 29 -2.33 10.54 -17.47
CA TYR A 29 -2.66 11.70 -16.62
C TYR A 29 -4.19 11.92 -16.51
N GLY A 30 -4.62 12.73 -15.53
CA GLY A 30 -6.05 12.98 -15.29
C GLY A 30 -6.79 11.85 -14.58
N LEU A 31 -6.06 11.04 -13.80
CA LEU A 31 -6.59 9.88 -13.09
C LEU A 31 -7.62 10.23 -12.02
N SER A 32 -8.64 9.38 -11.91
CA SER A 32 -9.64 9.41 -10.84
C SER A 32 -9.12 8.72 -9.58
N GLN A 33 -9.20 9.39 -8.42
CA GLN A 33 -8.71 8.86 -7.14
C GLN A 33 -9.75 9.01 -6.03
N ILE A 34 -9.78 8.04 -5.10
CA ILE A 34 -10.66 8.04 -3.93
C ILE A 34 -9.80 7.87 -2.68
N LEU A 35 -10.00 8.75 -1.70
CA LEU A 35 -9.39 8.67 -0.38
C LEU A 35 -10.48 8.52 0.69
N ILE A 36 -10.34 7.51 1.55
CA ILE A 36 -11.30 7.22 2.62
C ILE A 36 -10.55 7.23 3.95
N ALA A 37 -11.07 8.00 4.91
CA ALA A 37 -10.61 8.00 6.29
C ALA A 37 -11.75 7.49 7.19
N ILE A 38 -11.44 6.52 8.05
CA ILE A 38 -12.39 5.97 9.03
C ILE A 38 -11.80 6.21 10.41
N ASP A 39 -12.52 6.96 11.24
CA ASP A 39 -12.16 7.18 12.64
C ASP A 39 -12.66 6.01 13.50
N HIS A 40 -11.76 5.08 13.82
CA HIS A 40 -12.09 3.90 14.61
C HIS A 40 -12.51 4.23 16.05
N SER A 41 -12.14 5.40 16.58
CA SER A 41 -12.51 5.83 17.93
C SER A 41 -14.01 6.06 18.11
N LYS A 42 -14.75 6.20 16.99
CA LYS A 42 -16.22 6.28 16.99
C LYS A 42 -16.90 4.94 17.25
N PHE A 43 -16.18 3.82 17.19
CA PHE A 43 -16.74 2.47 17.29
C PHE A 43 -16.25 1.72 18.53
N ASN A 44 -14.98 1.87 18.90
CA ASN A 44 -14.37 1.22 20.06
C ASN A 44 -13.35 2.15 20.73
N THR A 45 -12.98 1.85 21.98
CA THR A 45 -11.84 2.52 22.60
C THR A 45 -10.52 2.08 21.98
N THR A 46 -9.47 2.87 22.19
CA THR A 46 -8.12 2.54 21.72
C THR A 46 -7.64 1.23 22.32
N GLU A 47 -7.87 0.99 23.61
CA GLU A 47 -7.41 -0.21 24.32
C GLU A 47 -8.04 -1.49 23.74
N VAL A 48 -9.34 -1.45 23.44
CA VAL A 48 -10.05 -2.57 22.81
C VAL A 48 -9.53 -2.79 21.38
N SER A 49 -9.31 -1.71 20.64
CA SER A 49 -8.80 -1.79 19.26
C SER A 49 -7.39 -2.39 19.23
N ASP A 50 -6.52 -1.94 20.13
CA ASP A 50 -5.13 -2.41 20.25
C ASP A 50 -5.09 -3.88 20.68
N ASP A 51 -5.94 -4.31 21.62
CA ASP A 51 -6.05 -5.72 22.01
C ASP A 51 -6.48 -6.61 20.84
N ILE A 52 -7.48 -6.19 20.06
CA ILE A 52 -7.91 -6.92 18.86
C ILE A 52 -6.76 -7.05 17.86
N VAL A 53 -6.06 -5.95 17.56
CA VAL A 53 -4.91 -5.94 16.65
C VAL A 53 -3.82 -6.88 17.13
N ASN A 54 -3.45 -6.80 18.42
CA ASN A 54 -2.40 -7.65 19.00
C ASN A 54 -2.77 -9.13 18.93
N ARG A 55 -4.01 -9.50 19.29
CA ARG A 55 -4.46 -10.90 19.21
C ARG A 55 -4.40 -11.44 17.79
N VAL A 56 -4.80 -10.66 16.78
CA VAL A 56 -4.73 -11.07 15.37
C VAL A 56 -3.28 -11.23 14.91
N ILE A 57 -2.40 -10.30 15.29
CA ILE A 57 -0.97 -10.39 14.94
C ILE A 57 -0.34 -11.61 15.60
N GLU A 58 -0.61 -11.87 16.88
CA GLU A 58 -0.10 -13.04 17.58
C GLU A 58 -0.56 -14.35 16.96
N ASP A 59 -1.84 -14.45 16.60
CA ASP A 59 -2.40 -15.63 15.96
C ASP A 59 -1.74 -15.88 14.59
N LEU A 60 -1.62 -14.84 13.77
CA LEU A 60 -0.91 -14.91 12.50
C LEU A 60 0.53 -15.41 12.69
N LYS A 61 1.25 -14.87 13.66
CA LYS A 61 2.66 -15.22 13.93
C LYS A 61 2.85 -16.64 14.44
N LYS A 62 1.81 -17.27 14.99
CA LYS A 62 1.81 -18.66 15.44
C LYS A 62 1.49 -19.67 14.34
N SER A 63 1.13 -19.20 13.13
CA SER A 63 0.82 -20.10 12.02
C SER A 63 2.04 -20.95 11.64
N GLU A 64 1.78 -22.10 11.01
CA GLU A 64 2.85 -22.91 10.42
C GLU A 64 3.27 -22.31 9.07
N PRO A 65 4.55 -22.01 8.85
CA PRO A 65 5.01 -21.53 7.55
C PRO A 65 4.84 -22.60 6.47
N ALA A 66 4.38 -22.20 5.27
CA ALA A 66 4.23 -23.12 4.15
C ALA A 66 5.58 -23.66 3.62
N GLU A 67 6.67 -22.92 3.84
CA GLU A 67 8.02 -23.27 3.43
C GLU A 67 8.98 -23.18 4.61
N GLU A 68 9.90 -24.13 4.71
CA GLU A 68 10.91 -24.17 5.76
C GLU A 68 11.77 -22.89 5.73
N ASN A 69 12.12 -22.37 6.90
CA ASN A 69 12.91 -21.13 7.09
C ASN A 69 12.26 -19.83 6.58
N THR A 70 10.97 -19.82 6.27
CA THR A 70 10.25 -18.57 5.97
C THR A 70 9.69 -17.90 7.22
N LYS A 71 9.72 -16.56 7.25
CA LYS A 71 9.13 -15.75 8.33
C LYS A 71 7.71 -15.36 7.96
N ILE A 72 6.74 -15.70 8.80
CA ILE A 72 5.37 -15.20 8.67
C ILE A 72 5.35 -13.71 8.97
N ARG A 73 4.70 -12.94 8.10
CA ARG A 73 4.62 -11.48 8.18
C ARG A 73 3.21 -11.00 7.87
N TYR A 74 2.79 -9.93 8.54
CA TYR A 74 1.58 -9.22 8.15
C TYR A 74 1.89 -8.19 7.05
N PRO A 75 0.90 -7.79 6.23
CA PRO A 75 1.09 -6.76 5.21
C PRO A 75 1.66 -5.47 5.80
N GLY A 76 2.73 -4.95 5.20
CA GLY A 76 3.39 -3.71 5.65
C GLY A 76 4.50 -3.89 6.70
N GLU A 77 4.61 -5.04 7.37
CA GLU A 77 5.65 -5.28 8.40
C GLU A 77 7.07 -5.09 7.85
N ARG A 78 7.32 -5.55 6.61
CA ARG A 78 8.62 -5.39 5.94
C ARG A 78 8.99 -3.93 5.74
N VAL A 79 8.02 -3.06 5.47
CA VAL A 79 8.24 -1.62 5.20
C VAL A 79 8.88 -0.95 6.41
N ILE A 80 8.46 -1.29 7.63
CA ILE A 80 9.04 -0.75 8.88
C ILE A 80 10.51 -1.13 8.99
N SER A 81 10.84 -2.40 8.75
CA SER A 81 12.23 -2.87 8.81
C SER A 81 13.12 -2.23 7.75
N VAL A 82 12.65 -2.14 6.50
CA VAL A 82 13.39 -1.52 5.38
C VAL A 82 13.58 -0.03 5.64
N ARG A 83 12.57 0.68 6.15
CA ARG A 83 12.69 2.11 6.47
C ARG A 83 13.73 2.35 7.56
N LYS A 84 13.75 1.53 8.61
CA LYS A 84 14.75 1.62 9.68
C LYS A 84 16.17 1.40 9.13
N ASP A 85 16.34 0.38 8.30
CA ASP A 85 17.63 0.08 7.68
C ASP A 85 18.08 1.23 6.76
N ASN A 86 17.21 1.72 5.88
CA ASN A 86 17.51 2.82 4.98
C ASN A 86 17.87 4.13 5.71
N LEU A 87 17.26 4.38 6.87
CA LEU A 87 17.60 5.54 7.70
C LEU A 87 18.98 5.43 8.36
N LEU A 88 19.44 4.20 8.64
CA LEU A 88 20.73 3.95 9.28
C LEU A 88 21.86 3.82 8.26
N ASN A 89 21.60 3.14 7.14
CA ASN A 89 22.61 2.68 6.19
C ASN A 89 22.51 3.39 4.83
N GLY A 90 21.54 4.30 4.65
CA GLY A 90 21.25 4.96 3.38
C GLY A 90 20.24 4.19 2.53
N ILE A 91 19.63 4.87 1.56
CA ILE A 91 18.66 4.27 0.65
C ILE A 91 19.43 3.58 -0.48
N PRO A 92 19.32 2.25 -0.65
CA PRO A 92 19.94 1.57 -1.78
C PRO A 92 19.26 2.02 -3.08
N VAL A 93 20.06 2.36 -4.07
CA VAL A 93 19.60 2.72 -5.42
C VAL A 93 20.28 1.81 -6.44
N VAL A 94 19.61 1.53 -7.55
CA VAL A 94 20.21 0.80 -8.66
C VAL A 94 21.08 1.78 -9.44
N ASP A 95 22.36 1.46 -9.61
CA ASP A 95 23.34 2.35 -10.26
C ASP A 95 22.87 2.82 -11.63
N GLU A 96 22.33 1.92 -12.46
CA GLU A 96 21.79 2.25 -13.78
C GLU A 96 20.69 3.33 -13.71
N ILE A 97 19.78 3.23 -12.74
CA ILE A 97 18.70 4.20 -12.54
C ILE A 97 19.29 5.53 -12.05
N TRP A 98 20.27 5.47 -11.15
CA TRP A 98 20.93 6.67 -10.61
C TRP A 98 21.68 7.46 -11.70
N GLU A 99 22.41 6.76 -12.57
CA GLU A 99 23.08 7.38 -13.72
C GLU A 99 22.08 7.99 -14.69
N ARG A 100 20.94 7.34 -14.95
CA ARG A 100 19.88 7.92 -15.78
C ARG A 100 19.36 9.23 -15.19
N ILE A 101 19.08 9.27 -13.88
CA ILE A 101 18.58 10.48 -13.19
C ILE A 101 19.60 11.63 -13.26
N LYS A 102 20.90 11.36 -13.08
CA LYS A 102 21.95 12.39 -13.16
C LYS A 102 22.10 13.01 -14.54
N ASN A 103 21.65 12.32 -15.59
CA ASN A 103 21.73 12.76 -16.98
C ASN A 103 20.39 13.25 -17.54
N MET A 104 19.36 13.39 -16.69
CA MET A 104 18.11 14.09 -17.02
C MET A 104 18.31 15.60 -16.96
#